data_AF-A0A4W5PS95-F1
#
_entry.id   AF-A0A4W5PS95-F1
#
_cell.length_a   1.000
_cell.length_b   1.000
_cell.length_c   1.000
_cell.angle_alpha   90.00
_cell.angle_beta   90.00
_cell.angle_gamma   90.00
#
_symmetry.space_group_name_H-M   'P 1'
#
loop_
_entity.id
_entity.type
_entity.pdbx_description
1 polymer ?
#
loop_
_entity_poly.entity_id
_entity_poly.type
_entity_poly.pdbx_seq_one_letter_code
_entity_poly.pdbx_strand_id
1 'polypeptide(L)'
;MISQCFEKRGLVWEEDMQMHSKFLDRKEELKAEHVSNLRQHQELRAMMADFLQFLYQRKPRNVFMFASKDFSPVASCRPPWGTFNTSLS
;
A
#
# COMPACT_ATOMS: atom_id res chain seq x y z
N MET A 1 43.49 23.62 -19.66
CA MET A 1 42.84 22.54 -18.89
C MET A 1 41.57 22.16 -19.64
N ILE A 2 41.51 20.95 -20.18
CA ILE A 2 40.31 20.47 -20.89
C ILE A 2 39.37 19.94 -19.80
N SER A 3 38.28 20.67 -19.53
CA SER A 3 37.22 20.19 -18.66
C SER A 3 36.53 19.01 -19.36
N GLN A 4 36.83 17.80 -18.92
CA GLN A 4 36.13 16.61 -19.38
C GLN A 4 34.72 16.62 -18.77
N CYS A 5 33.74 17.12 -19.53
CA CYS A 5 32.34 16.96 -19.18
C CYS A 5 32.02 15.46 -19.21
N PHE A 6 31.86 14.85 -18.03
CA PHE A 6 31.27 13.52 -17.92
C PHE A 6 29.83 13.62 -18.43
N GLU A 7 29.56 13.07 -19.62
CA GLU A 7 28.19 12.89 -20.07
C GLU A 7 27.50 11.94 -19.08
N LYS A 8 26.52 12.47 -18.34
CA LYS A 8 25.67 11.65 -17.48
C LYS A 8 24.83 10.76 -18.39
N ARG A 9 25.23 9.49 -18.52
CA ARG A 9 24.33 8.46 -19.07
C ARG A 9 23.05 8.44 -18.24
N GLY A 10 21.91 8.30 -18.92
CA GLY A 10 20.62 8.11 -18.26
C GLY A 10 20.73 6.94 -17.30
N LEU A 11 20.47 7.19 -16.02
CA LEU A 11 20.53 6.17 -14.99
C LEU A 11 19.32 5.24 -15.16
N VAL A 12 19.55 4.03 -15.66
CA VAL A 12 18.55 2.96 -15.70
C VAL A 12 18.81 2.09 -14.46
N TRP A 13 18.03 2.33 -13.40
CA TRP A 13 18.28 1.69 -12.10
C TRP A 13 18.06 0.17 -12.15
N GLU A 14 17.27 -0.33 -13.10
CA GLU A 14 17.05 -1.75 -13.34
C GLU A 14 18.29 -2.46 -13.87
N GLU A 15 19.15 -1.76 -14.62
CA GLU A 15 20.39 -2.31 -15.19
C GLU A 15 21.56 -2.22 -14.19
N ASP A 16 21.46 -1.33 -13.20
CA ASP A 16 22.43 -1.20 -12.12
C ASP A 16 22.13 -2.22 -11.00
N MET A 17 22.97 -3.24 -10.91
CA MET A 17 22.82 -4.33 -9.93
C MET A 17 22.75 -3.82 -8.48
N GLN A 18 23.46 -2.75 -8.14
CA GLN A 18 23.47 -2.20 -6.79
C GLN A 18 22.17 -1.46 -6.49
N MET A 19 21.65 -0.67 -7.42
CA MET A 19 20.37 0.03 -7.25
C MET A 19 19.19 -0.93 -7.25
N HIS A 20 19.18 -1.92 -8.13
CA HIS A 20 18.17 -2.95 -8.15
C HIS A 20 18.11 -3.71 -6.81
N SER A 21 19.28 -4.07 -6.24
CA SER A 21 19.33 -4.69 -4.90
C SER A 21 18.73 -3.79 -3.82
N LYS A 22 19.14 -2.51 -3.76
CA LYS A 22 18.60 -1.55 -2.78
C LYS A 22 17.09 -1.36 -2.91
N PHE A 23 16.59 -1.34 -4.15
CA PHE A 23 15.16 -1.27 -4.41
C PHE A 23 14.41 -2.49 -3.87
N LEU A 24 14.92 -3.70 -4.12
CA LEU A 24 14.32 -4.93 -3.62
C LEU A 24 14.29 -4.99 -2.10
N ASP A 25 15.40 -4.63 -1.44
CA ASP A 25 15.49 -4.60 0.02
C ASP A 25 14.47 -3.63 0.62
N ARG A 26 14.39 -2.40 0.09
CA ARG A 26 13.43 -1.40 0.56
C ARG A 26 11.97 -1.80 0.29
N LYS A 27 11.71 -2.42 -0.86
CA LYS A 27 10.38 -2.95 -1.20
C LYS A 27 9.95 -4.03 -0.22
N GLU A 28 10.86 -4.92 0.16
CA GLU A 28 10.55 -6.00 1.10
C GLU A 28 10.36 -5.48 2.53
N GLU A 29 11.19 -4.52 2.96
CA GLU A 29 11.01 -3.81 4.23
C GLU A 29 9.62 -3.16 4.33
N LEU A 30 9.20 -2.41 3.32
CA LEU A 30 7.89 -1.76 3.29
C LEU A 30 6.74 -2.76 3.32
N LYS A 31 6.86 -3.90 2.62
CA LYS A 31 5.85 -4.97 2.70
C LYS A 31 5.79 -5.58 4.10
N ALA A 32 6.94 -5.86 4.71
CA ALA A 32 7.01 -6.45 6.04
C ALA A 32 6.43 -5.50 7.10
N GLU A 33 6.73 -4.21 6.99
CA GLU A 33 6.13 -3.15 7.82
C GLU A 33 4.62 -3.09 7.60
N HIS A 34 4.14 -3.10 6.35
CA HIS A 34 2.72 -3.08 6.04
C HIS A 34 1.97 -4.31 6.60
N VAL A 35 2.53 -5.51 6.45
CA VAL A 35 1.96 -6.73 7.03
C VAL A 35 1.94 -6.66 8.56
N SER A 36 2.99 -6.12 9.18
CA SER A 36 3.06 -5.95 10.64
C SER A 36 2.05 -4.93 11.13
N ASN A 37 1.90 -3.81 10.42
CA ASN A 37 0.90 -2.78 10.67
C ASN A 37 -0.51 -3.38 10.61
N LEU A 38 -0.86 -4.10 9.54
CA LEU A 38 -2.15 -4.78 9.40
C LEU A 38 -2.40 -5.80 10.52
N ARG A 39 -1.36 -6.50 10.99
CA ARG A 39 -1.46 -7.44 12.11
C ARG A 39 -1.66 -6.74 13.46
N GLN A 40 -1.12 -5.54 13.63
CA GLN A 40 -1.25 -4.74 14.84
C GLN A 40 -2.60 -3.99 14.91
N HIS A 41 -3.21 -3.66 13.76
CA HIS A 41 -4.54 -3.04 13.70
C HIS A 41 -5.66 -4.02 14.05
N GLN A 42 -5.93 -4.14 15.35
CA GLN A 42 -7.04 -4.94 15.87
C GLN A 42 -8.39 -4.54 15.27
N GLU A 43 -8.58 -3.26 14.93
CA GLU A 43 -9.79 -2.74 14.32
C GLU A 43 -10.10 -3.38 12.96
N LEU A 44 -9.10 -3.56 12.10
CA LEU A 44 -9.30 -4.21 10.80
C LEU A 44 -9.68 -5.68 10.99
N ARG A 45 -9.03 -6.37 11.93
CA ARG A 45 -9.35 -7.78 12.21
C ARG A 45 -10.77 -7.93 12.75
N ALA A 46 -11.19 -7.06 13.67
CA ALA A 46 -12.54 -7.06 14.22
C ALA A 46 -13.58 -6.78 13.12
N MET A 47 -13.36 -5.73 12.33
CA MET A 47 -14.23 -5.37 11.20
C MET A 47 -14.39 -6.52 10.19
N MET A 48 -13.29 -7.21 9.86
CA MET A 48 -13.35 -8.37 8.96
C MET A 48 -14.10 -9.56 9.58
N ALA A 49 -13.95 -9.78 10.89
CA ALA A 49 -14.68 -10.83 11.59
C ALA A 49 -16.20 -10.56 11.61
N ASP A 50 -16.60 -9.31 11.87
CA ASP A 50 -18.00 -8.89 11.84
C ASP A 50 -18.61 -9.07 10.45
N PHE A 51 -17.87 -8.68 9.40
CA PHE A 51 -18.30 -8.88 8.02
C PHE A 51 -18.49 -10.38 7.68
N LEU A 52 -17.55 -11.24 8.08
CA LEU A 52 -17.67 -12.69 7.88
C LEU A 52 -18.87 -13.27 8.65
N GLN A 53 -19.13 -12.78 9.86
CA GLN A 53 -20.30 -13.19 10.65
C GLN A 53 -21.61 -12.81 9.93
N PHE A 54 -21.69 -11.61 9.34
CA PHE A 54 -22.83 -11.20 8.54
C PHE A 54 -23.01 -12.05 7.27
N LEU A 55 -21.93 -12.43 6.60
CA LEU A 55 -22.01 -13.35 5.45
C LEU A 55 -22.58 -14.71 5.85
N TYR A 56 -22.14 -15.24 7.00
CA TYR A 56 -22.62 -16.52 7.49
C TYR A 56 -24.11 -16.51 7.83
N GLN A 57 -24.59 -15.42 8.45
CA GLN A 57 -25.98 -15.28 8.86
C GLN A 57 -26.92 -14.97 7.68
N ARG A 58 -26.53 -14.04 6.79
CA ARG A 58 -27.42 -13.53 5.75
C ARG A 58 -27.35 -14.31 4.44
N LYS A 59 -26.26 -15.06 4.22
CA LYS A 59 -25.98 -15.85 3.00
C LYS A 59 -26.41 -15.12 1.72
N PRO A 60 -25.89 -13.91 1.47
CA PRO A 60 -26.33 -13.10 0.34
C PRO A 60 -26.00 -13.79 -0.98
N ARG A 61 -26.91 -13.70 -1.96
CA ARG A 61 -26.69 -14.23 -3.32
C ARG A 61 -25.52 -13.55 -4.03
N ASN A 62 -25.23 -12.28 -3.70
CA ASN A 62 -24.11 -11.53 -4.24
C ASN A 62 -23.32 -10.89 -3.08
N VAL A 63 -22.16 -11.48 -2.80
CA VAL A 63 -21.27 -11.08 -1.71
C VAL A 63 -20.62 -9.72 -1.97
N PHE A 64 -20.28 -9.41 -3.24
CA PHE A 64 -19.62 -8.15 -3.60
C PHE A 64 -20.53 -6.93 -3.43
N MET A 65 -21.79 -7.05 -3.86
CA MET A 65 -22.79 -5.99 -3.68
C MET A 65 -23.09 -5.78 -2.18
N PHE A 66 -23.12 -6.85 -1.39
CA PHE A 66 -23.29 -6.79 0.05
C PHE A 66 -22.11 -6.07 0.72
N ALA A 67 -20.87 -6.44 0.38
CA ALA A 67 -19.65 -5.78 0.86
C ALA A 67 -19.65 -4.28 0.53
N SER A 68 -19.96 -3.92 -0.71
CA SER A 68 -19.98 -2.52 -1.14
C SER A 68 -20.94 -1.67 -0.31
N LYS A 69 -22.08 -2.24 0.12
CA LYS A 69 -23.04 -1.55 0.98
C LYS A 69 -22.54 -1.46 2.43
N ASP A 70 -21.99 -2.55 2.95
CA ASP A 70 -21.55 -2.67 4.34
C ASP A 70 -20.34 -1.77 4.64
N PHE A 71 -19.39 -1.68 3.71
CA PHE A 71 -18.18 -0.85 3.85
C PHE A 71 -18.34 0.60 3.33
N SER A 72 -19.48 0.96 2.73
CA SER A 72 -19.72 2.31 2.18
C SER A 72 -19.50 3.44 3.20
N PRO A 73 -19.95 3.34 4.47
CA PRO A 73 -19.76 4.41 5.44
C PRO A 73 -18.29 4.62 5.82
N VAL A 74 -17.52 3.53 5.91
CA VAL A 74 -16.07 3.55 6.23
C VAL A 74 -15.30 4.18 5.07
N ALA A 75 -15.67 3.89 3.83
CA ALA A 75 -15.05 4.46 2.64
C ALA A 75 -15.28 5.99 2.50
N SER A 76 -16.38 6.51 3.06
CA SER A 76 -16.68 7.95 3.07
C SER A 76 -15.89 8.71 4.14
N CYS A 77 -15.31 8.02 5.13
CA CYS A 77 -14.54 8.60 6.23
C CYS A 77 -13.04 8.66 5.89
N ARG A 78 -12.67 8.82 4.62
CA ARG A 78 -11.27 9.05 4.25
C ARG A 78 -10.86 10.43 4.77
N PRO A 79 -9.80 10.54 5.58
CA PRO A 79 -9.27 11.84 5.94
C PRO A 79 -8.86 12.58 4.66
N PRO A 80 -9.07 13.90 4.56
CA PRO A 80 -8.71 14.70 3.39
C PRO A 80 -7.20 14.72 3.07
N TRP A 81 -6.35 14.12 3.92
CA TRP A 81 -4.90 14.03 3.72
C TRP A 81 -4.52 12.80 2.88
N GLY A 82 -5.04 12.76 1.65
CA GLY A 82 -4.63 11.84 0.60
C GLY A 82 -3.51 12.40 -0.30
N THR A 83 -3.00 13.60 -0.04
CA THR A 83 -1.75 14.06 -0.67
C THR A 83 -0.58 13.55 0.15
N PHE A 84 0.06 12.49 -0.34
CA PHE A 84 1.46 12.26 -0.02
C PHE A 84 2.23 13.48 -0.51
N ASN A 85 2.43 14.46 0.37
CA ASN A 85 3.33 15.56 0.10
C ASN A 85 4.72 14.95 0.05
N THR A 86 5.21 14.64 -1.15
CA THR A 86 6.63 14.40 -1.38
C THR A 86 7.35 15.75 -1.26
N SER A 87 7.36 16.31 -0.05
CA SER A 87 8.18 17.47 0.25
C SER A 87 9.57 16.95 0.60
N LEU A 88 10.40 16.80 -0.44
CA LEU A 88 11.84 16.87 -0.30
C LEU A 88 12.19 18.37 -0.26
N SER A 89 12.65 18.86 0.89
CA SER A 89 13.44 20.09 1.02
C SER A 89 14.42 19.90 2.16
#